data_AF-A0A7V8F3J9-F1
#
_entry.id   AF-A0A7V8F3J9-F1
#
_cell.length_a   1.000
_cell.length_b   1.000
_cell.length_c   1.000
_cell.angle_alpha   90.00
_cell.angle_beta   90.00
_cell.angle_gamma   90.00
#
_symmetry.space_group_name_H-M   'P 1'
#
loop_
_entity.id
_entity.type
_entity.pdbx_description
1 polymer ?
#
loop_
_entity_poly.entity_id
_entity_poly.type
_entity_poly.pdbx_seq_one_letter_code
_entity_poly.pdbx_strand_id
1 'polypeptide(L)'
;MLLGRPTQLYPDDADTEALLSLLLAGHDVAELPEFMAGEYLRDGSLVPLLADRAQPGGGLYFVSPTTRNRPAKVEAVASYLAETLGNPPGQWPS
;
A
#
# COMPACT_ATOMS: atom_id res chain seq x y z
N MET A 1 1.76 -14.03 -10.54
CA MET A 1 1.90 -15.27 -9.73
C MET A 1 2.37 -16.42 -10.62
N LEU A 2 3.53 -17.00 -10.33
CA LEU A 2 3.95 -18.35 -10.76
C LEU A 2 4.86 -18.91 -9.66
N LEU A 3 4.64 -20.17 -9.30
CA LEU A 3 5.17 -20.86 -8.12
C LEU A 3 6.71 -20.87 -8.04
N GLY A 4 7.24 -20.27 -6.98
CA GLY A 4 8.40 -20.77 -6.25
C GLY A 4 7.92 -21.41 -4.94
N ARG A 5 8.56 -22.47 -4.46
CA ARG A 5 8.23 -23.13 -3.18
C ARG A 5 8.17 -22.09 -2.04
N PRO A 6 7.30 -22.27 -1.02
CA PRO A 6 7.13 -21.27 0.03
C PRO A 6 8.38 -21.29 0.92
N THR A 7 9.39 -20.51 0.57
CA THR A 7 10.23 -19.91 1.60
C THR A 7 9.45 -18.68 2.01
N GLN A 8 8.66 -18.87 3.06
CA GLN A 8 8.07 -17.81 3.85
C GLN A 8 9.22 -16.93 4.33
N LEU A 9 9.55 -15.93 3.53
CA LEU A 9 10.48 -14.86 3.87
C LEU A 9 9.77 -13.52 3.76
N TYR A 10 8.47 -13.51 4.02
CA TYR A 10 7.83 -12.32 4.56
C TYR A 10 7.65 -12.61 6.04
N PRO A 11 8.53 -12.11 6.93
CA PRO A 11 8.22 -12.14 8.35
C PRO A 11 6.83 -11.52 8.52
N ASP A 12 5.98 -12.09 9.38
CA ASP A 12 4.68 -11.53 9.75
C ASP A 12 4.82 -10.12 10.41
N ASP A 13 6.08 -9.70 10.56
CA ASP A 13 6.68 -8.53 11.17
C ASP A 13 7.64 -7.77 10.20
N ALA A 14 7.56 -8.01 8.88
CA ALA A 14 8.34 -7.27 7.91
C ALA A 14 7.98 -5.77 7.94
N ASP A 15 8.89 -4.98 8.49
CA ASP A 15 8.83 -3.53 8.45
C ASP A 15 8.86 -3.07 6.99
N THR A 16 7.86 -2.28 6.59
CA THR A 16 7.78 -1.78 5.21
C THR A 16 8.97 -0.89 4.85
N GLU A 17 9.62 -0.23 5.82
CA GLU A 17 10.86 0.51 5.57
C GLU A 17 12.02 -0.41 5.23
N ALA A 18 12.12 -1.57 5.90
CA ALA A 18 13.15 -2.56 5.62
C ALA A 18 12.97 -3.17 4.22
N LEU A 19 11.72 -3.46 3.85
CA LEU A 19 11.39 -3.94 2.51
C LEU A 19 11.76 -2.91 1.44
N LEU A 20 11.38 -1.64 1.64
CA LEU A 20 11.70 -0.58 0.70
C LEU A 20 13.22 -0.41 0.52
N SER A 21 13.99 -0.54 1.61
CA SER A 21 15.45 -0.50 1.55
C SER A 21 16.05 -1.61 0.68
N LEU A 22 15.51 -2.84 0.75
CA LEU A 22 15.95 -3.96 -0.09
C LEU A 22 15.59 -3.75 -1.57
N LEU A 23 14.41 -3.18 -1.84
CA LEU A 23 13.97 -2.87 -3.20
C LEU A 23 14.85 -1.80 -3.84
N LEU A 24 15.15 -0.72 -3.11
CA LEU A 24 16.01 0.37 -3.60
C LEU A 24 17.48 -0.07 -3.75
N ALA A 25 17.92 -1.08 -3.00
CA ALA A 25 19.21 -1.72 -3.19
C ALA A 25 19.24 -2.71 -4.38
N GLY A 26 18.10 -2.98 -5.03
CA GLY A 26 17.98 -3.91 -6.15
C GLY A 26 18.11 -5.38 -5.76
N HIS A 27 17.82 -5.72 -4.50
CA HIS A 27 17.96 -7.08 -3.97
C HIS A 27 16.66 -7.89 -3.93
N ASP A 28 15.51 -7.28 -4.26
CA ASP A 28 14.22 -7.93 -4.15
C ASP A 28 13.17 -7.41 -5.14
N VAL A 29 12.00 -8.06 -5.16
CA VAL A 29 10.78 -7.66 -5.87
C VAL A 29 9.59 -7.79 -4.93
N ALA A 30 8.75 -6.76 -4.86
CA ALA A 30 7.57 -6.77 -3.98
C ALA A 30 6.34 -6.17 -4.65
N GLU A 31 5.18 -6.58 -4.15
CA GLU A 31 3.90 -5.91 -4.41
C GLU A 31 3.73 -4.79 -3.38
N LEU A 32 3.70 -3.54 -3.84
CA LEU A 32 3.56 -2.38 -2.99
C LEU A 32 2.29 -1.58 -3.34
N PRO A 33 1.60 -1.01 -2.34
CA PRO A 33 0.61 0.01 -2.61
C PRO A 33 1.22 1.18 -3.35
N GLU A 34 0.46 1.75 -4.28
CA GLU A 34 0.97 2.81 -5.15
C GLU A 34 1.40 4.07 -4.40
N PHE A 35 0.75 4.39 -3.28
CA PHE A 35 1.15 5.53 -2.45
C PHE A 35 2.54 5.36 -1.83
N MET A 36 3.07 4.13 -1.74
CA MET A 36 4.42 3.85 -1.27
C MET A 36 5.44 3.85 -2.41
N ALA A 37 5.07 3.27 -3.56
CA ALA A 37 5.98 3.12 -4.70
C ALA A 37 6.02 4.36 -5.62
N GLY A 38 5.00 5.22 -5.58
CA GLY A 38 4.76 6.23 -6.60
C GLY A 38 5.88 7.25 -6.77
N GLU A 39 6.57 7.65 -5.70
CA GLU A 39 7.74 8.55 -5.84
C GLU A 39 8.90 7.87 -6.57
N TYR A 40 9.21 6.63 -6.19
CA TYR A 40 10.30 5.85 -6.76
C TYR A 40 10.02 5.34 -8.17
N LEU A 41 8.75 5.15 -8.52
CA LEU A 41 8.34 4.88 -9.90
C LEU A 41 8.55 6.13 -10.76
N ARG A 42 8.22 7.33 -10.26
CA ARG A 42 8.38 8.60 -11.00
C ARG A 42 9.84 8.96 -11.25
N ASP A 43 10.72 8.70 -10.29
CA ASP A 43 12.15 9.00 -10.43
C ASP A 43 12.96 7.86 -11.08
N GLY A 44 12.35 6.69 -11.26
CA GLY A 44 12.94 5.52 -11.92
C GLY A 44 13.79 4.64 -10.99
N SER A 45 13.81 4.90 -9.68
CA SER A 45 14.48 4.06 -8.68
C SER A 45 13.78 2.70 -8.51
N LEU A 46 12.48 2.64 -8.77
CA LEU A 46 11.73 1.39 -8.93
C LEU A 46 11.16 1.28 -10.34
N VAL A 47 11.01 0.05 -10.81
CA VAL A 47 10.41 -0.26 -12.11
C VAL A 47 9.21 -1.18 -11.94
N PRO A 48 8.11 -0.96 -12.67
CA PRO A 48 6.94 -1.82 -12.59
C PRO A 48 7.25 -3.19 -13.20
N LEU A 49 6.78 -4.24 -12.54
CA LEU A 49 6.85 -5.62 -13.02
C LEU A 49 5.42 -6.17 -13.16
N LEU A 50 5.20 -7.02 -14.17
CA LEU A 50 3.89 -7.66 -14.42
C LEU A 50 2.73 -6.67 -14.60
N ALA A 51 2.96 -5.53 -15.27
CA ALA A 51 1.97 -4.47 -15.47
C ALA A 51 0.70 -4.94 -16.21
N ASP A 52 0.77 -6.08 -16.91
CA ASP A 52 -0.37 -6.72 -17.59
C ASP A 52 -1.32 -7.46 -16.64
N ARG A 53 -0.98 -7.55 -15.35
CA ARG A 53 -1.73 -8.30 -14.33
C ARG A 53 -2.08 -7.41 -13.14
N ALA A 54 -3.07 -6.54 -13.31
CA ALA A 54 -3.63 -5.78 -12.20
C ALA A 54 -4.35 -6.70 -11.20
N GLN A 55 -3.93 -6.64 -9.95
CA GLN A 55 -4.63 -7.30 -8.84
C GLN A 55 -5.81 -6.42 -8.39
N PRO A 56 -6.92 -7.01 -7.91
CA PRO A 56 -7.99 -6.23 -7.31
C PRO A 56 -7.43 -5.47 -6.09
N GLY A 57 -7.45 -4.14 -6.15
CA GLY A 57 -6.92 -3.29 -5.10
C GLY A 57 -7.60 -3.50 -3.75
N GLY A 58 -6.82 -3.42 -2.67
CA GLY A 58 -7.34 -3.36 -1.30
C GLY A 58 -7.95 -1.99 -0.97
N GLY A 59 -8.93 -1.96 -0.06
CA GLY A 59 -9.52 -0.72 0.45
C GLY A 59 -8.79 -0.17 1.67
N LEU A 60 -8.81 1.15 1.85
CA LEU A 60 -8.42 1.79 3.11
C LEU A 60 -9.66 1.90 4.01
N TYR A 61 -9.57 1.38 5.23
CA TYR A 61 -10.70 1.34 6.16
C TYR A 61 -10.39 2.09 7.45
N PHE A 62 -11.28 2.99 7.85
CA PHE A 62 -11.29 3.57 9.19
C PHE A 62 -12.07 2.64 10.13
N VAL A 63 -11.36 1.96 11.02
CA VAL A 63 -11.98 1.03 12.00
C VAL A 63 -12.03 1.69 13.37
N SER A 64 -13.19 1.69 14.01
CA SER A 64 -13.37 2.16 15.38
C SER A 64 -14.25 1.20 16.18
N PRO A 65 -14.08 1.09 17.51
CA PRO A 65 -14.93 0.26 18.34
C PRO A 65 -16.41 0.63 18.19
N THR A 66 -17.27 -0.37 18.16
CA THR A 66 -18.72 -0.16 18.09
C THR A 66 -19.22 0.36 19.44
N THR A 67 -19.45 1.67 19.55
CA THR A 67 -19.96 2.32 20.75
C THR A 67 -21.39 2.83 20.52
N ARG A 68 -22.25 2.74 21.53
CA ARG A 68 -23.67 3.17 21.45
C ARG A 68 -23.86 4.62 20.97
N ASN A 69 -22.93 5.51 21.33
CA ASN A 69 -22.83 6.87 20.80
C ASN A 69 -21.40 7.09 20.32
N ARG A 70 -21.20 7.18 19.00
CA ARG A 70 -19.89 7.53 18.44
C ARG A 70 -19.58 9.00 18.78
N PRO A 71 -18.44 9.31 19.43
CA PRO A 71 -18.11 10.69 19.79
C PRO A 71 -17.96 11.57 18.54
N ALA A 72 -18.43 12.82 18.59
CA ALA A 72 -18.38 13.75 17.46
C ALA A 72 -16.98 13.91 16.84
N LYS A 73 -15.92 13.86 17.66
CA LYS A 73 -14.53 13.89 17.18
C LYS A 73 -14.15 12.70 16.30
N VAL A 74 -14.71 11.51 16.54
CA VAL A 74 -14.43 10.31 15.75
C VAL A 74 -15.12 10.37 14.40
N GLU A 75 -16.32 10.95 14.35
CA GLU A 75 -17.00 11.26 13.08
C GLU A 75 -16.21 12.30 12.29
N ALA A 76 -15.84 13.42 12.92
CA ALA A 76 -15.08 14.48 12.26
C ALA A 76 -13.76 13.97 11.65
N VAL A 77 -13.00 13.15 12.38
CA VAL A 77 -11.76 12.54 11.86
C VAL A 77 -12.05 11.57 10.72
N ALA A 78 -13.07 10.73 10.82
CA ALA A 78 -13.40 9.79 9.75
C ALA A 78 -13.84 10.50 8.47
N SER A 79 -14.67 11.55 8.58
CA SER A 79 -15.07 12.39 7.45
C SER A 79 -13.85 13.04 6.80
N TYR A 80 -12.97 13.65 7.60
CA TYR A 80 -11.76 14.27 7.11
C TYR A 80 -10.85 13.28 6.36
N LEU A 81 -10.64 12.08 6.92
CA LEU A 81 -9.83 11.04 6.28
C LEU A 81 -10.48 10.53 4.99
N ALA A 82 -11.79 10.34 4.96
CA ALA A 82 -12.51 9.92 3.76
C ALA A 82 -12.42 10.98 2.64
N GLU A 83 -12.54 12.26 2.98
CA GLU A 83 -12.38 13.35 2.02
C GLU A 83 -10.94 13.47 1.50
N THR A 84 -9.96 13.33 2.40
CA THR A 84 -8.53 13.53 2.07
C THR A 84 -7.94 12.33 1.33
N LEU A 85 -8.32 11.11 1.70
CA LEU A 85 -7.72 9.86 1.21
C LEU A 85 -8.62 9.10 0.23
N GLY A 86 -9.89 9.49 0.08
CA GLY A 86 -10.84 8.83 -0.82
C GLY A 86 -10.60 9.09 -2.30
N ASN A 87 -9.71 10.03 -2.65
CA ASN A 87 -9.31 10.32 -4.02
C ASN A 87 -7.78 10.46 -4.12
N PRO A 88 -7.03 9.34 -4.06
CA PRO A 88 -5.58 9.39 -4.10
C PRO A 88 -5.09 9.98 -5.44
N PRO A 89 -4.00 10.77 -5.43
CA PRO A 89 -3.48 11.38 -6.64
C PRO A 89 -3.00 10.32 -7.64
N GLY A 90 -3.57 10.41 -8.85
CA GLY A 90 -3.04 9.87 -10.10
C GLY A 90 -2.45 8.46 -10.03
N GLN A 91 -3.30 7.47 -10.25
CA GLN A 91 -2.93 6.11 -10.63
C GLN A 91 -1.87 6.13 -11.75
N TRP A 92 -0.75 5.44 -11.51
CA TRP A 92 0.39 5.31 -12.41
C TRP A 92 -0.09 4.82 -13.77
N PRO A 93 0.37 5.40 -14.89
CA PRO A 93 -0.04 4.94 -16.21
C PRO A 93 0.44 3.50 -16.41
N SER A 94 -0.52 2.58 -16.46
CA SER A 94 -0.35 1.18 -16.86
C SER A 94 -0.09 1.04 -18.36
#